data_AF-A0A835WTA9-F1
#
_entry.id   AF-A0A835WTA9-F1
#
_cell.length_a   1.000
_cell.length_b   1.000
_cell.length_c   1.000
_cell.angle_alpha   90.00
_cell.angle_beta   90.00
_cell.angle_gamma   90.00
#
_symmetry.space_group_name_H-M   'P 1'
#
loop_
_entity.id
_entity.type
_entity.pdbx_description
1 polymer ?
#
loop_
_entity_poly.entity_id
_entity_poly.type
_entity_poly.pdbx_seq_one_letter_code
_entity_poly.pdbx_strand_id
1 'polypeptide(L)'
;MPPRPAGTDGSDWSYREVIEDRYKRMAVNMSASLLLHQIQSLAVVLKLAWLCIPVYISEGNPNQFLWALLALLVVGNVCFYLGKPRGRCVLPLMKVAASCVLITVSLTFISFWKMYVMEPKTSLYSRRLYKFLKDQGRASSPTTLEVLKTVEGLVDVFVLAGCGVCFFVLNNWVKDAMELVKEREQRNKAAAGSAAAAPKKKR
;
A
#
# COMPACT_ATOMS: atom_id res chain seq x y z
N MET A 1 24.74 7.49 30.66
CA MET A 1 23.31 7.19 30.46
C MET A 1 23.06 7.04 28.97
N PRO A 2 22.20 6.11 28.52
CA PRO A 2 21.82 6.04 27.10
C PRO A 2 21.21 7.39 26.66
N PRO A 3 21.39 7.81 25.39
CA PRO A 3 20.87 9.09 24.92
C PRO A 3 19.35 9.14 25.08
N ARG A 4 18.85 10.23 25.67
CA ARG A 4 17.42 10.48 25.83
C ARG A 4 16.81 10.93 24.48
N PRO A 5 15.56 10.55 24.16
CA PRO A 5 14.91 10.91 22.92
C PRO A 5 14.88 12.44 22.76
N ALA A 6 15.10 12.90 21.53
CA ALA A 6 15.05 14.32 21.21
C ALA A 6 13.66 14.92 21.49
N GLY A 7 13.61 16.16 22.00
CA GLY A 7 12.36 16.85 22.36
C GLY A 7 11.93 16.74 23.82
N THR A 8 12.75 16.13 24.69
CA THR A 8 12.49 16.11 26.14
C THR A 8 13.24 17.24 26.84
N ASP A 9 12.60 17.89 27.81
CA ASP A 9 13.21 18.89 28.72
C ASP A 9 14.14 18.27 29.79
N GLY A 10 14.29 16.94 29.79
CA GLY A 10 15.11 16.20 30.75
C GLY A 10 14.34 15.71 31.99
N SER A 11 13.04 16.02 32.12
CA SER A 11 12.17 15.42 33.13
C SER A 11 11.78 13.97 32.77
N ASP A 12 11.50 13.13 33.78
CA ASP A 12 10.96 11.77 33.56
C ASP A 12 9.54 11.83 32.96
N TRP A 13 8.81 12.90 33.25
CA TRP A 13 7.47 13.14 32.73
C TRP A 13 7.48 13.37 31.21
N SER A 14 8.31 14.29 30.71
CA SER A 14 8.41 14.52 29.26
C SER A 14 8.94 13.29 28.51
N TYR A 15 9.78 12.48 29.15
CA TYR A 15 10.23 11.20 28.59
C TYR A 15 9.08 10.20 28.40
N ARG A 16 8.23 10.04 29.42
CA ARG A 16 7.07 9.14 29.36
C ARG A 16 6.07 9.58 28.31
N GLU A 17 5.78 10.87 28.22
CA GLU A 17 4.86 11.41 27.22
C GLU A 17 5.33 11.14 25.79
N VAL A 18 6.59 11.46 25.46
CA VAL A 18 7.15 11.24 24.12
C VAL A 18 7.07 9.76 23.70
N ILE A 19 7.30 8.85 24.65
CA ILE A 19 7.20 7.41 24.41
C ILE A 19 5.75 6.97 24.21
N GLU A 20 4.85 7.38 25.10
CA GLU A 20 3.43 7.05 25.01
C GLU A 20 2.81 7.53 23.70
N ASP A 21 3.08 8.77 23.30
CA ASP A 21 2.59 9.34 22.05
C ASP A 21 3.12 8.60 20.82
N ARG A 22 4.38 8.15 20.86
CA ARG A 22 4.95 7.34 19.78
C ARG A 22 4.28 5.97 19.69
N TYR A 23 4.04 5.29 20.82
CA TYR A 23 3.33 4.01 20.83
C TYR A 23 1.87 4.15 20.40
N LYS A 24 1.16 5.20 20.86
CA LYS A 24 -0.21 5.51 20.44
C LYS A 24 -0.28 5.72 18.93
N ARG A 25 0.60 6.57 18.36
CA ARG A 25 0.69 6.80 16.91
C ARG A 25 0.97 5.52 16.14
N MET A 26 1.92 4.71 16.60
CA MET A 26 2.27 3.45 15.92
C MET A 26 1.11 2.43 15.97
N ALA A 27 0.34 2.38 17.06
CA ALA A 27 -0.84 1.53 17.17
C ALA A 27 -1.97 1.98 16.25
N VAL A 28 -2.28 3.28 16.22
CA VAL A 28 -3.28 3.89 15.34
C VAL A 28 -2.89 3.70 13.86
N ASN A 29 -1.63 3.97 13.52
CA ASN A 29 -1.14 3.78 12.15
C ASN A 29 -1.17 2.31 11.73
N MET A 30 -0.97 1.36 12.66
CA MET A 30 -1.07 -0.07 12.34
C MET A 30 -2.50 -0.50 12.05
N SER A 31 -3.47 -0.09 12.89
CA SER A 31 -4.88 -0.43 12.67
C SER A 31 -5.40 0.24 11.39
N ALA A 32 -5.02 1.50 11.14
CA ALA A 32 -5.31 2.19 9.90
C ALA A 32 -4.66 1.49 8.69
N SER A 33 -3.40 1.05 8.80
CA SER A 33 -2.72 0.30 7.73
C SER A 33 -3.44 -1.01 7.41
N LEU A 34 -3.97 -1.73 8.41
CA LEU A 34 -4.75 -2.95 8.17
C LEU A 34 -6.02 -2.65 7.36
N LEU A 35 -6.79 -1.65 7.78
CA LEU A 35 -8.03 -1.26 7.11
C LEU A 35 -7.74 -0.77 5.69
N LEU A 36 -6.78 0.14 5.53
CA LEU A 36 -6.40 0.70 4.24
C LEU A 36 -5.83 -0.36 3.29
N HIS A 37 -5.08 -1.34 3.82
CA HIS A 37 -4.57 -2.44 3.00
C HIS A 37 -5.69 -3.36 2.48
N GLN A 38 -6.77 -3.54 3.25
CA GLN A 38 -7.97 -4.24 2.80
C GLN A 38 -8.72 -3.43 1.74
N ILE A 39 -8.91 -2.13 1.98
CA ILE A 39 -9.58 -1.23 1.03
C ILE A 39 -8.82 -1.18 -0.30
N GLN A 40 -7.50 -1.01 -0.29
CA GLN A 40 -6.70 -1.00 -1.52
C GLN A 40 -6.75 -2.35 -2.24
N SER A 41 -6.72 -3.47 -1.50
CA SER A 41 -6.84 -4.80 -2.11
C SER A 41 -8.17 -4.97 -2.83
N LEU A 42 -9.27 -4.52 -2.21
CA LEU A 42 -10.59 -4.53 -2.83
C LEU A 42 -10.64 -3.61 -4.07
N ALA A 43 -10.05 -2.42 -4.00
CA ALA A 43 -9.97 -1.50 -5.14
C ALA A 43 -9.21 -2.15 -6.32
N VAL A 44 -8.08 -2.79 -6.06
CA VAL A 44 -7.30 -3.49 -7.08
C VAL A 44 -8.06 -4.68 -7.66
N VAL A 45 -8.79 -5.45 -6.84
CA VAL A 45 -9.67 -6.53 -7.32
C VAL A 45 -10.76 -6.00 -8.26
N LEU A 46 -11.40 -4.87 -7.92
CA LEU A 46 -12.37 -4.22 -8.81
C LEU A 46 -11.74 -3.80 -10.13
N LYS A 47 -10.52 -3.25 -10.10
CA LYS A 47 -9.79 -2.90 -11.34
C LYS A 47 -9.43 -4.12 -12.16
N LEU A 48 -8.98 -5.20 -11.52
CA LEU A 48 -8.70 -6.48 -12.21
C LEU A 48 -9.96 -7.03 -12.88
N ALA A 49 -11.10 -7.00 -12.20
CA ALA A 49 -12.39 -7.39 -12.78
C ALA A 49 -12.72 -6.54 -14.02
N TRP A 50 -12.45 -5.24 -13.97
CA TRP A 50 -12.62 -4.36 -15.14
C TRP A 50 -11.65 -4.71 -16.29
N LEU A 51 -10.39 -5.01 -15.98
CA LEU A 51 -9.39 -5.42 -16.98
C LEU A 51 -9.68 -6.80 -17.60
N CYS A 52 -10.55 -7.62 -16.98
CA CYS A 52 -11.03 -8.89 -17.52
C CYS A 52 -12.11 -8.75 -18.59
N ILE A 53 -12.64 -7.54 -18.85
CA ILE A 53 -13.70 -7.32 -19.86
C ILE A 53 -13.37 -7.95 -21.22
N PRO A 54 -12.16 -7.78 -21.82
CA PRO A 54 -11.83 -8.38 -23.12
C PRO A 54 -11.93 -9.91 -23.13
N VAL A 55 -11.59 -10.56 -22.00
CA VAL A 55 -11.71 -12.01 -21.83
C VAL A 55 -13.19 -12.40 -21.76
N TYR A 56 -13.99 -11.65 -20.99
CA TYR A 56 -15.42 -11.90 -20.85
C TYR A 56 -16.17 -11.79 -22.19
N ILE A 57 -15.85 -10.80 -23.02
CA ILE A 57 -16.50 -10.60 -24.33
C ILE A 57 -15.83 -11.38 -25.47
N SER A 58 -14.82 -12.21 -25.18
CA SER A 58 -14.06 -13.00 -26.17
C SER A 58 -13.38 -12.17 -27.28
N GLU A 59 -12.99 -10.92 -26.99
CA GLU A 59 -12.31 -10.02 -27.94
C GLU A 59 -10.77 -10.12 -27.87
N GLY A 60 -10.24 -11.23 -27.34
CA GLY A 60 -8.81 -11.54 -27.33
C GLY A 60 -8.17 -11.54 -25.95
N ASN A 61 -6.84 -11.35 -25.92
CA ASN A 61 -6.04 -11.51 -24.71
C ASN A 61 -6.17 -10.30 -23.76
N PRO A 62 -6.13 -10.55 -22.44
CA PRO A 62 -6.13 -9.48 -21.45
C PRO A 62 -4.86 -8.62 -21.57
N ASN A 63 -4.98 -7.36 -21.17
CA ASN A 63 -3.87 -6.41 -21.16
C ASN A 63 -2.77 -6.86 -20.18
N GLN A 64 -1.50 -6.62 -20.54
CA GLN A 64 -0.33 -6.94 -19.69
C GLN A 64 -0.42 -6.34 -18.27
N PHE A 65 -1.09 -5.19 -18.11
CA PHE A 65 -1.35 -4.61 -16.79
C PHE A 65 -2.16 -5.50 -15.86
N LEU A 66 -3.03 -6.38 -16.39
CA LEU A 66 -3.79 -7.32 -15.57
C LEU A 66 -2.86 -8.24 -14.80
N TRP A 67 -1.90 -8.87 -15.48
CA TRP A 67 -0.98 -9.81 -14.87
C TRP A 67 -0.02 -9.14 -13.89
N ALA A 68 0.45 -7.94 -14.22
CA ALA A 68 1.30 -7.15 -13.32
C ALA A 68 0.56 -6.76 -12.04
N LEU A 69 -0.67 -6.25 -12.15
CA LEU A 69 -1.49 -5.88 -10.99
C LEU A 69 -1.88 -7.10 -10.14
N LEU A 70 -2.17 -8.24 -10.78
CA LEU A 70 -2.45 -9.49 -10.08
C LEU A 70 -1.23 -9.97 -9.28
N ALA A 71 -0.04 -9.96 -9.89
CA ALA A 71 1.20 -10.33 -9.21
C ALA A 71 1.48 -9.40 -8.02
N LEU A 72 1.34 -8.08 -8.20
CA LEU A 72 1.52 -7.10 -7.12
C LEU A 72 0.50 -7.26 -6.00
N LEU A 73 -0.75 -7.57 -6.33
CA LEU A 73 -1.80 -7.83 -5.35
C LEU A 73 -1.44 -9.05 -4.49
N VAL A 74 -1.05 -10.16 -5.13
CA VAL A 74 -0.71 -11.42 -4.43
C VAL A 74 0.53 -11.24 -3.58
N VAL A 75 1.64 -10.76 -4.17
CA VAL A 75 2.91 -10.57 -3.45
C VAL A 75 2.73 -9.54 -2.34
N GLY A 76 2.08 -8.41 -2.63
CA GLY A 76 1.83 -7.35 -1.66
C GLY A 76 1.04 -7.84 -0.44
N ASN A 77 -0.04 -8.61 -0.66
CA ASN A 77 -0.84 -9.17 0.44
C ASN A 77 -0.05 -10.22 1.24
N VAL A 78 0.67 -11.13 0.57
CA VAL A 78 1.50 -12.14 1.24
C VAL A 78 2.54 -11.45 2.14
N CYS A 79 3.28 -10.48 1.60
CA CYS A 79 4.27 -9.72 2.36
C CYS A 79 3.65 -8.93 3.50
N PHE A 80 2.47 -8.34 3.31
CA PHE A 80 1.78 -7.58 4.35
C PHE A 80 1.33 -8.47 5.52
N TYR A 81 0.68 -9.60 5.23
CA TYR A 81 0.16 -10.49 6.28
C TYR A 81 1.25 -11.29 6.98
N LEU A 82 2.32 -11.68 6.28
CA LEU A 82 3.49 -12.32 6.89
C LEU A 82 4.37 -11.31 7.66
N GLY A 83 4.42 -10.05 7.20
CA GLY A 83 5.15 -8.97 7.85
C GLY A 83 4.48 -8.46 9.12
N LYS A 84 3.17 -8.74 9.30
CA LYS A 84 2.36 -8.25 10.41
C LYS A 84 2.98 -8.62 11.77
N PRO A 85 3.07 -7.68 12.73
CA PRO A 85 3.53 -7.95 14.08
C PRO A 85 2.53 -8.81 14.86
N ARG A 86 2.65 -10.15 14.77
CA ARG A 86 2.05 -11.10 15.74
C ARG A 86 3.03 -11.54 16.83
N GLY A 87 4.16 -10.84 16.97
CA GLY A 87 5.19 -11.11 18.00
C GLY A 87 6.60 -10.68 17.58
N ARG A 88 6.90 -10.68 16.28
CA ARG A 88 8.11 -10.10 15.68
C ARG A 88 7.73 -9.48 14.34
N CYS A 89 7.81 -8.16 14.23
CA CYS A 89 7.58 -7.48 12.96
C CYS A 89 8.70 -7.83 11.98
N VAL A 90 8.36 -8.39 10.83
CA VAL A 90 9.35 -8.62 9.76
C VAL A 90 9.37 -7.37 8.88
N LEU A 91 10.10 -6.34 9.34
CA LEU A 91 10.21 -5.04 8.65
C LEU A 91 10.56 -5.14 7.16
N PRO A 92 11.42 -6.07 6.70
CA PRO A 92 11.67 -6.24 5.27
C PRO A 92 10.42 -6.60 4.47
N LEU A 93 9.56 -7.48 4.98
CA LEU A 93 8.31 -7.86 4.30
C LEU A 93 7.34 -6.69 4.26
N MET A 94 7.25 -5.90 5.34
CA MET A 94 6.40 -4.70 5.36
C MET A 94 6.88 -3.62 4.38
N LYS A 95 8.20 -3.50 4.16
CA LYS A 95 8.75 -2.65 3.09
C LYS A 95 8.37 -3.15 1.71
N VAL A 96 8.51 -4.45 1.45
CA VAL A 96 8.11 -5.03 0.16
C VAL A 96 6.63 -4.79 -0.09
N ALA A 97 5.77 -4.97 0.93
CA ALA A 97 4.35 -4.66 0.82
C ALA A 97 4.10 -3.18 0.47
N ALA A 98 4.78 -2.23 1.14
CA ALA A 98 4.67 -0.81 0.81
C ALA A 98 5.15 -0.51 -0.62
N SER A 99 6.25 -1.11 -1.07
CA SER A 99 6.75 -0.98 -2.44
C SER A 99 5.76 -1.54 -3.46
N CYS A 100 5.13 -2.69 -3.20
CA CYS A 100 4.09 -3.24 -4.07
C CYS A 100 2.93 -2.26 -4.22
N VAL A 101 2.43 -1.67 -3.13
CA VAL A 101 1.36 -0.66 -3.18
C VAL A 101 1.79 0.56 -4.01
N LEU A 102 3.02 1.04 -3.85
CA LEU A 102 3.54 2.16 -4.65
C LEU A 102 3.61 1.82 -6.15
N ILE A 103 4.11 0.64 -6.50
CA ILE A 103 4.18 0.20 -7.90
C ILE A 103 2.76 0.06 -8.48
N THR A 104 1.79 -0.42 -7.71
CA THR A 104 0.38 -0.45 -8.12
C THR A 104 -0.15 0.94 -8.45
N VAL A 105 0.16 1.96 -7.63
CA VAL A 105 -0.18 3.37 -7.94
C VAL A 105 0.46 3.78 -9.26
N SER A 106 1.76 3.54 -9.44
CA SER A 106 2.49 3.92 -10.65
C SER A 106 1.92 3.25 -11.91
N LEU A 107 1.67 1.94 -11.87
CA LEU A 107 1.09 1.20 -12.99
C LEU A 107 -0.34 1.64 -13.30
N THR A 108 -1.14 1.92 -12.28
CA THR A 108 -2.51 2.43 -12.47
C THR A 108 -2.47 3.80 -13.14
N PHE A 109 -1.55 4.68 -12.71
CA PHE A 109 -1.36 6.00 -13.34
C PHE A 109 -0.90 5.88 -14.79
N ILE A 110 0.06 4.99 -15.08
CA ILE A 110 0.52 4.71 -16.45
C ILE A 110 -0.62 4.15 -17.31
N SER A 111 -1.40 3.21 -16.77
CA SER A 111 -2.56 2.63 -17.46
C SER A 111 -3.62 3.69 -17.75
N PHE A 112 -3.90 4.57 -16.79
CA PHE A 112 -4.81 5.69 -16.96
C PHE A 112 -4.30 6.63 -18.06
N TRP A 113 -3.04 7.06 -17.97
CA TRP A 113 -2.44 7.94 -18.97
C TRP A 113 -2.48 7.33 -20.38
N LYS A 114 -2.09 6.06 -20.51
CA LYS A 114 -2.12 5.34 -21.78
C LYS A 114 -3.53 5.28 -22.37
N MET A 115 -4.54 4.93 -21.56
CA MET A 115 -5.92 4.76 -22.04
C MET A 115 -6.65 6.08 -22.34
N TYR A 116 -6.40 7.13 -21.56
CA TYR A 116 -7.13 8.39 -21.69
C TYR A 116 -6.43 9.43 -22.56
N VAL A 117 -5.09 9.38 -22.67
CA VAL A 117 -4.29 10.40 -23.37
C VAL A 117 -3.72 9.88 -24.69
N MET A 118 -3.16 8.67 -24.70
CA MET A 118 -2.40 8.19 -25.86
C MET A 118 -3.21 7.33 -26.83
N GLU A 119 -4.07 6.46 -26.32
CA GLU A 119 -4.81 5.54 -27.18
C GLU A 119 -6.09 6.18 -27.75
N PRO A 120 -6.51 5.77 -28.97
CA PRO A 120 -7.77 6.21 -29.53
C PRO A 120 -8.92 5.76 -28.62
N LYS A 121 -9.94 6.62 -28.47
CA LYS A 121 -11.09 6.39 -27.57
C LYS A 121 -11.83 5.07 -27.83
N THR A 122 -11.60 4.40 -28.96
CA THR A 122 -12.11 3.07 -29.31
C THR A 122 -11.48 1.95 -28.49
N SER A 123 -10.29 2.14 -27.91
CA SER A 123 -9.62 1.10 -27.11
C SER A 123 -10.20 0.95 -25.70
N LEU A 124 -10.94 1.95 -25.20
CA LEU A 124 -11.54 1.98 -23.86
C LEU A 124 -12.44 0.76 -23.60
N TYR A 125 -12.28 0.14 -22.44
CA TYR A 125 -13.05 -1.05 -22.08
C TYR A 125 -14.55 -0.76 -21.97
N SER A 126 -14.91 0.43 -21.47
CA SER A 126 -16.31 0.90 -21.45
C SER A 126 -16.98 0.87 -22.81
N ARG A 127 -16.26 1.22 -23.89
CA ARG A 127 -16.80 1.18 -25.26
C ARG A 127 -16.94 -0.23 -25.80
N ARG A 128 -15.94 -1.09 -25.55
CA ARG A 128 -15.99 -2.49 -25.98
C ARG A 128 -17.15 -3.23 -25.31
N LEU A 129 -17.29 -3.06 -23.99
CA LEU A 129 -18.40 -3.63 -23.24
C LEU A 129 -19.75 -3.07 -23.71
N TYR A 130 -19.85 -1.77 -23.96
CA TYR A 130 -21.08 -1.18 -24.51
C TYR A 130 -21.45 -1.77 -25.87
N LYS A 131 -20.48 -1.92 -26.78
CA LYS A 131 -20.72 -2.52 -28.10
C LYS A 131 -21.25 -3.95 -27.95
N PHE A 132 -20.62 -4.78 -27.12
CA PHE A 132 -21.08 -6.12 -26.84
C PHE A 132 -22.50 -6.17 -26.26
N LEU A 133 -22.81 -5.31 -25.27
CA LEU A 133 -24.14 -5.23 -24.68
C LEU A 133 -25.20 -4.74 -25.69
N LYS A 134 -24.82 -3.86 -26.60
CA LYS A 134 -25.67 -3.39 -27.70
C LYS A 134 -25.94 -4.50 -28.70
N ASP A 135 -24.93 -5.26 -29.09
CA ASP A 135 -25.06 -6.39 -30.02
C ASP A 135 -25.95 -7.50 -29.44
N GLN A 136 -25.97 -7.66 -28.11
CA GLN A 136 -26.90 -8.56 -27.41
C GLN A 136 -28.31 -7.98 -27.20
N GLY A 137 -28.59 -6.76 -27.65
CA GLY A 137 -29.88 -6.08 -27.44
C GLY A 137 -30.15 -5.67 -25.99
N ARG A 138 -29.16 -5.75 -25.10
CA ARG A 138 -29.28 -5.40 -23.67
C ARG A 138 -29.08 -3.92 -23.38
N ALA A 139 -28.43 -3.18 -24.28
CA ALA A 139 -28.17 -1.76 -24.13
C ALA A 139 -28.38 -1.02 -25.45
N SER A 140 -29.36 -0.12 -25.52
CA SER A 140 -29.65 0.67 -26.72
C SER A 140 -29.43 2.17 -26.53
N SER A 141 -29.35 2.65 -25.28
CA SER A 141 -29.28 4.08 -25.00
C SER A 141 -27.85 4.62 -24.98
N PRO A 142 -27.63 5.89 -25.38
CA PRO A 142 -26.35 6.57 -25.22
C PRO A 142 -25.97 6.78 -23.74
N THR A 143 -26.96 6.82 -22.85
CA THR A 143 -26.75 6.96 -21.39
C THR A 143 -26.00 5.78 -20.79
N THR A 144 -26.21 4.54 -21.27
CA THR A 144 -25.46 3.38 -20.78
C THR A 144 -23.96 3.51 -21.03
N LEU A 145 -23.57 4.09 -22.16
CA LEU A 145 -22.15 4.32 -22.46
C LEU A 145 -21.52 5.36 -21.51
N GLU A 146 -22.26 6.42 -21.17
CA GLU A 146 -21.78 7.44 -20.23
C GLU A 146 -21.62 6.88 -18.81
N VAL A 147 -22.56 6.03 -18.38
CA VAL A 147 -22.46 5.32 -17.10
C VAL A 147 -21.22 4.44 -17.08
N LEU A 148 -20.98 3.62 -18.13
CA LEU A 148 -19.81 2.73 -18.17
C LEU A 148 -18.48 3.50 -18.16
N LYS A 149 -18.39 4.63 -18.86
CA LYS A 149 -17.20 5.50 -18.81
C LYS A 149 -16.99 6.11 -17.42
N THR A 150 -18.08 6.53 -16.78
CA THR A 150 -18.04 7.07 -15.42
C THR A 150 -17.56 6.00 -14.44
N VAL A 151 -18.08 4.78 -14.53
CA VAL A 151 -17.64 3.65 -13.70
C VAL A 151 -16.16 3.35 -13.93
N GLU A 152 -15.70 3.30 -15.19
CA GLU A 152 -14.28 3.09 -15.51
C GLU A 152 -13.38 4.14 -14.84
N GLY A 153 -13.74 5.42 -14.98
CA GLY A 153 -12.99 6.52 -14.36
C GLY A 153 -13.04 6.49 -12.83
N LEU A 154 -14.19 6.15 -12.24
CA LEU A 154 -14.33 6.02 -10.79
C LEU A 154 -13.47 4.88 -10.25
N VAL A 155 -13.39 3.74 -10.95
CA VAL A 155 -12.51 2.63 -10.56
C VAL A 155 -11.05 3.07 -10.58
N ASP A 156 -10.61 3.80 -11.62
CA ASP A 156 -9.24 4.31 -11.70
C ASP A 156 -8.91 5.30 -10.56
N VAL A 157 -9.79 6.27 -10.32
CA VAL A 157 -9.62 7.25 -9.24
C VAL A 157 -9.62 6.55 -7.88
N PHE A 158 -10.52 5.58 -7.66
CA PHE A 158 -10.62 4.85 -6.41
C PHE A 158 -9.36 4.02 -6.12
N VAL A 159 -8.77 3.37 -7.14
CA VAL A 159 -7.51 2.66 -6.99
C VAL A 159 -6.36 3.61 -6.70
N LEU A 160 -6.25 4.72 -7.44
CA LEU A 160 -5.19 5.70 -7.25
C LEU A 160 -5.24 6.33 -5.85
N ALA A 161 -6.42 6.79 -5.42
CA ALA A 161 -6.60 7.37 -4.10
C ALA A 161 -6.42 6.34 -2.99
N GLY A 162 -7.07 5.17 -3.10
CA GLY A 162 -7.02 4.11 -2.09
C GLY A 162 -5.60 3.57 -1.90
N CYS A 163 -4.88 3.29 -2.99
CA CYS A 163 -3.50 2.83 -2.93
C CYS A 163 -2.55 3.95 -2.48
N GLY A 164 -2.77 5.20 -2.92
CA GLY A 164 -1.95 6.34 -2.52
C GLY A 164 -2.02 6.62 -1.01
N VAL A 165 -3.23 6.65 -0.45
CA VAL A 165 -3.45 6.82 1.00
C VAL A 165 -2.89 5.62 1.76
N CYS A 166 -3.14 4.39 1.29
CA CYS A 166 -2.59 3.19 1.91
C CYS A 166 -1.06 3.22 1.94
N PHE A 167 -0.42 3.60 0.82
CA PHE A 167 1.04 3.70 0.76
C PHE A 167 1.56 4.72 1.76
N PHE A 168 0.95 5.90 1.84
CA PHE A 168 1.40 6.95 2.74
C PHE A 168 1.36 6.50 4.20
N VAL A 169 0.22 5.95 4.65
CA VAL A 169 0.05 5.49 6.03
C VAL A 169 0.97 4.30 6.34
N LEU A 170 1.03 3.31 5.45
CA LEU A 170 1.88 2.13 5.61
C LEU A 170 3.36 2.50 5.64
N ASN A 171 3.82 3.39 4.76
CA ASN A 171 5.21 3.82 4.69
C ASN A 171 5.62 4.60 5.93
N ASN A 172 4.75 5.48 6.45
CA ASN A 172 5.01 6.20 7.71
C ASN A 172 5.12 5.21 8.87
N TRP A 173 4.22 4.24 8.97
CA TRP A 173 4.32 3.20 9.98
C TRP A 173 5.62 2.37 9.88
N VAL A 174 6.02 1.99 8.66
CA VAL A 174 7.27 1.24 8.43
C VAL A 174 8.49 2.07 8.82
N LYS A 175 8.49 3.39 8.55
CA LYS A 175 9.55 4.31 8.98
C LYS A 175 9.65 4.39 10.50
N ASP A 176 8.53 4.64 11.18
CA ASP A 176 8.48 4.69 12.65
C ASP A 176 9.00 3.39 13.27
N ALA A 177 8.60 2.24 12.71
CA ALA A 177 9.03 0.94 13.20
C ALA A 177 10.53 0.67 12.95
N MET A 178 11.08 1.15 11.84
CA MET A 178 12.53 1.08 11.59
C MET A 178 13.35 1.94 12.54
N GLU A 179 12.88 3.16 12.84
CA GLU A 179 13.56 4.06 13.77
C GLU A 179 13.64 3.42 15.16
N LEU A 180 12.56 2.79 15.63
CA LEU A 180 12.55 2.04 16.89
C LEU A 180 13.55 0.88 16.90
N VAL A 181 13.73 0.17 15.78
CA VAL A 181 14.73 -0.89 15.69
C VAL A 181 16.15 -0.32 15.75
N LYS A 182 16.42 0.77 15.01
CA LYS A 182 17.72 1.46 15.05
C LYS A 182 18.06 1.95 16.47
N GLU A 183 17.11 2.56 17.17
CA GLU A 183 17.29 3.01 18.55
C GLU A 183 17.61 1.83 19.49
N ARG A 184 16.91 0.70 19.35
CA ARG A 184 17.18 -0.51 20.14
C ARG A 184 18.59 -1.06 19.88
N GLU A 185 19.00 -1.12 18.62
CA GLU A 185 20.36 -1.55 18.25
C GLU A 185 21.43 -0.61 18.82
N GLN A 186 21.21 0.71 18.76
CA GLN A 186 22.12 1.69 19.35
C GLN A 186 22.20 1.55 20.88
N ARG A 187 21.07 1.35 21.57
CA ARG A 187 21.04 1.10 23.01
C ARG A 187 21.76 -0.19 23.38
N ASN A 188 21.56 -1.27 22.62
CA ASN A 188 22.25 -2.54 22.85
C ASN A 188 23.77 -2.42 22.63
N LYS A 189 24.20 -1.70 21.58
CA LYS A 189 25.62 -1.41 21.32
C LYS A 189 26.24 -0.56 22.43
N ALA A 190 25.56 0.48 22.91
CA ALA A 190 26.03 1.31 24.00
C ALA A 190 26.13 0.53 25.32
N ALA A 191 25.16 -0.33 25.62
CA ALA A 191 25.18 -1.20 26.79
C ALA A 191 26.36 -2.20 26.72
N ALA A 192 26.56 -2.85 25.56
CA ALA A 192 27.69 -3.76 25.35
C ALA A 192 29.05 -3.07 25.47
N GLY A 193 29.19 -1.85 24.93
CA GLY A 193 30.41 -1.04 25.06
C GLY A 193 30.70 -0.63 26.51
N SER A 194 29.67 -0.29 27.29
CA SER A 194 29.81 0.05 28.71
C SER A 194 30.16 -1.16 29.59
N ALA A 195 29.68 -2.36 29.24
CA ALA A 195 30.02 -3.60 29.95
C ALA A 195 31.46 -4.05 29.71
N ALA A 196 32.01 -3.79 28.51
CA ALA A 196 33.41 -4.09 28.19
C ALA A 196 34.42 -3.14 28.89
N ALA A 197 33.98 -1.95 29.29
CA ALA A 197 34.81 -0.95 29.97
C ALA A 197 34.82 -1.08 31.52
N ALA A 198 34.06 -2.01 32.10
CA ALA A 198 34.06 -2.22 33.54
C ALA A 198 35.38 -2.89 33.99
N PRO A 199 36.22 -2.25 34.83
CA PRO A 199 37.47 -2.86 35.27
C PRO A 199 37.19 -4.12 36.08
N LYS A 200 37.81 -5.24 35.70
CA LYS A 200 37.85 -6.46 36.53
C LYS A 200 38.44 -6.07 37.88
N LYS A 201 37.59 -5.96 38.91
CA LYS A 201 38.05 -5.94 40.30
C LYS A 201 38.81 -7.24 40.53
N LYS A 202 40.14 -7.17 40.58
CA LYS A 202 40.98 -8.26 41.08
C LYS A 202 40.56 -8.52 42.53
N ARG A 203 40.08 -9.73 42.79
CA ARG A 203 39.95 -10.28 44.14
C ARG A 203 41.34 -10.64 44.66
#